data_AF-A0A3R7US69-F1
#
_entry.id   AF-A0A3R7US69-F1
#
_cell.length_a   1.000
_cell.length_b   1.000
_cell.length_c   1.000
_cell.angle_alpha   90.00
_cell.angle_beta   90.00
_cell.angle_gamma   90.00
#
_symmetry.space_group_name_H-M   'P 1'
#
loop_
_entity.id
_entity.type
_entity.pdbx_description
1 polymer ?
#
loop_
_entity_poly.entity_id
_entity_poly.type
_entity_poly.pdbx_seq_one_letter_code
_entity_poly.pdbx_strand_id
1 'polypeptide(L)'
;MGPEELLEMTPALLAKSILHRRERLAETIPEQLDARQEELRAAEPLARGAKEQRDALNAKVANLKKERNEARKVAQKLFKEAGDLRDSLSSSGGVKVANPEWAKTKLDEKLKSLEHELETNSGNHKTEQKFIEEMKSLIRKHEEWVEKRTDNQKEYVQMKEKYSDARKQLVVAEKAHQALLDHASQNEFFHNSYLEQEAHRRRADSRTKRLAQALDSSQRGIEHWQKHIDGGFDVLLENARRVENGEQSSVARKKRRKTTTEKNSTPRKESKKKGGEEE
;
A
#
# COMPACT_ATOMS: atom_id res chain seq x y z
N MET A 1 -19.51 42.33 18.96
CA MET A 1 -20.13 42.66 17.67
C MET A 1 -21.27 41.69 17.47
N GLY A 2 -22.43 42.08 17.97
CA GLY A 2 -23.69 41.41 17.69
C GLY A 2 -24.19 41.70 16.28
N PRO A 3 -25.17 40.95 15.78
CA PRO A 3 -25.73 41.13 14.43
C PRO A 3 -26.41 42.50 14.23
N GLU A 4 -27.02 43.07 15.27
CA GLU A 4 -27.67 44.40 15.20
C GLU A 4 -26.65 45.53 15.10
N GLU A 5 -25.57 45.46 15.89
CA GLU A 5 -24.45 46.42 15.83
C GLU A 5 -23.77 46.47 14.44
N LEU A 6 -23.76 45.34 13.71
CA LEU A 6 -23.18 45.26 12.37
C LEU A 6 -24.05 45.94 11.30
N LEU A 7 -25.36 46.02 11.51
CA LEU A 7 -26.30 46.67 10.59
C LEU A 7 -26.29 48.20 10.72
N GLU A 8 -25.94 48.71 11.90
CA GLU A 8 -25.85 50.15 12.18
C GLU A 8 -24.51 50.76 11.70
N MET A 9 -23.49 49.94 11.44
CA MET A 9 -22.19 50.43 10.99
C MET A 9 -22.22 50.89 9.54
N THR A 10 -21.55 52.01 9.27
CA THR A 10 -21.33 52.47 7.89
C THR A 10 -20.42 51.49 7.13
N PRO A 11 -20.63 51.30 5.81
CA PRO A 11 -19.78 50.43 4.99
C PRO A 11 -18.28 50.78 5.07
N ALA A 12 -17.96 52.07 5.22
CA ALA A 12 -16.59 52.54 5.39
C ALA A 12 -15.96 52.07 6.72
N LEU A 13 -16.71 52.13 7.82
CA LEU A 13 -16.25 51.68 9.13
C LEU A 13 -16.06 50.15 9.14
N LEU A 14 -16.99 49.42 8.49
CA LEU A 14 -16.91 47.98 8.35
C LEU A 14 -15.69 47.56 7.51
N ALA A 15 -15.45 48.20 6.37
CA ALA A 15 -14.27 47.97 5.54
C ALA A 15 -12.95 48.23 6.29
N LYS A 16 -12.86 49.35 7.03
CA LYS A 16 -11.70 49.65 7.89
C LYS A 16 -11.49 48.61 8.99
N SER A 17 -12.57 48.12 9.61
CA SER A 17 -12.47 47.05 10.62
C SER A 17 -11.96 45.73 10.04
N ILE A 18 -12.39 45.37 8.82
CA ILE A 18 -11.91 44.18 8.11
C ILE A 18 -10.44 44.34 7.72
N LEU A 19 -10.05 45.50 7.21
CA LEU A 19 -8.67 45.82 6.84
C LEU A 19 -7.74 45.66 8.06
N HIS A 20 -8.04 46.34 9.16
CA HIS A 20 -7.24 46.29 10.38
C HIS A 20 -7.13 44.86 10.95
N ARG A 21 -8.20 44.06 10.89
CA ARG A 21 -8.11 42.64 11.27
C ARG A 21 -7.14 41.86 10.37
N ARG A 22 -7.16 42.12 9.07
CA ARG A 22 -6.28 41.45 8.09
C ARG A 22 -4.83 41.90 8.22
N GLU A 23 -4.58 43.17 8.49
CA GLU A 23 -3.24 43.70 8.79
C GLU A 23 -2.65 43.00 10.01
N ARG A 24 -3.38 42.91 11.13
CA ARG A 24 -2.95 42.14 12.30
C ARG A 24 -2.65 40.67 11.99
N LEU A 25 -3.46 40.04 11.14
CA LEU A 25 -3.20 38.67 10.70
C LEU A 25 -1.93 38.59 9.83
N ALA A 26 -1.71 39.55 8.93
CA ALA A 26 -0.51 39.60 8.10
C ALA A 26 0.78 39.89 8.91
N GLU A 27 0.67 40.57 10.05
CA GLU A 27 1.78 40.80 10.98
C GLU A 27 2.12 39.56 11.81
N THR A 28 1.10 38.82 12.27
CA THR A 28 1.28 37.70 13.22
C THR A 28 1.53 36.34 12.55
N ILE A 29 0.97 36.11 11.37
CA ILE A 29 1.11 34.83 10.66
C ILE A 29 2.56 34.51 10.27
N PRO A 30 3.42 35.45 9.82
CA PRO A 30 4.79 35.14 9.41
C PRO A 30 5.63 34.45 10.50
N GLU A 31 5.62 34.96 11.73
CA GLU A 31 6.33 34.35 12.87
C GLU A 31 5.84 32.91 13.12
N GLN A 32 4.51 32.71 13.10
CA GLN A 32 3.93 31.37 13.24
C GLN A 32 4.29 30.47 12.06
N LEU A 33 4.35 31.01 10.85
CA LEU A 33 4.68 30.28 9.64
C LEU A 33 6.13 29.79 9.69
N ASP A 34 7.06 30.63 10.13
CA ASP A 34 8.47 30.28 10.30
C ASP A 34 8.64 29.14 11.31
N ALA A 35 7.99 29.24 12.47
CA ALA A 35 8.00 28.16 13.46
C ALA A 35 7.44 26.84 12.90
N ARG A 36 6.38 26.87 12.07
CA ARG A 36 5.86 25.65 11.42
C ARG A 36 6.74 25.12 10.30
N GLN A 37 7.44 26.00 9.59
CA GLN A 37 8.43 25.58 8.60
C GLN A 37 9.63 24.90 9.28
N GLU A 38 10.08 25.39 10.43
CA GLU A 38 11.12 24.72 11.23
C GLU A 38 10.66 23.35 11.72
N GLU A 39 9.44 23.24 12.26
CA GLU A 39 8.84 21.95 12.62
C GLU A 39 8.82 20.99 11.43
N LEU A 40 8.45 21.46 10.23
CA LEU A 40 8.42 20.65 9.02
C LEU A 40 9.82 20.22 8.59
N ARG A 41 10.79 21.15 8.56
CA ARG A 41 12.19 20.86 8.24
C ARG A 41 12.82 19.84 9.19
N ALA A 42 12.42 19.84 10.46
CA ALA A 42 12.84 18.83 11.43
C ALA A 42 12.13 17.48 11.23
N ALA A 43 10.85 17.46 10.86
CA ALA A 43 10.06 16.25 10.67
C ALA A 43 10.37 15.49 9.37
N GLU A 44 10.76 16.19 8.31
CA GLU A 44 11.11 15.60 7.01
C GLU A 44 12.22 14.54 7.07
N PRO A 45 13.41 14.81 7.65
CA PRO A 45 14.47 13.82 7.73
C PRO A 45 14.10 12.62 8.61
N LEU A 46 13.31 12.83 9.66
CA LEU A 46 12.84 11.74 10.54
C LEU A 46 11.89 10.79 9.79
N ALA A 47 10.90 11.34 9.08
CA ALA A 47 9.98 10.53 8.27
C ALA A 47 10.72 9.81 7.13
N ARG A 48 11.69 10.49 6.50
CA ARG A 48 12.52 9.89 5.45
C ARG A 48 13.39 8.75 5.99
N GLY A 49 14.08 8.96 7.11
CA GLY A 49 14.91 7.92 7.74
C GLY A 49 14.08 6.71 8.17
N ALA A 50 12.90 6.93 8.78
CA ALA A 50 11.99 5.86 9.14
C ALA A 50 11.48 5.08 7.91
N LYS A 51 11.20 5.78 6.80
CA LYS A 51 10.82 5.16 5.52
C LYS A 51 11.94 4.29 4.97
N GLU A 52 13.17 4.80 4.93
CA GLU A 52 14.33 4.07 4.43
C GLU A 52 14.60 2.80 5.26
N GLN A 53 14.50 2.87 6.58
CA GLN A 53 14.64 1.71 7.47
C GLN A 53 13.54 0.66 7.22
N ARG A 54 12.28 1.10 7.12
CA ARG A 54 11.14 0.23 6.82
C ARG A 54 11.31 -0.44 5.45
N ASP A 55 11.68 0.31 4.43
CA ASP A 55 11.81 -0.18 3.06
C ASP A 55 13.00 -1.15 2.94
N ALA A 56 14.12 -0.87 3.62
CA ALA A 56 15.25 -1.78 3.70
C ALA A 56 14.88 -3.12 4.35
N LEU A 57 14.11 -3.10 5.46
CA LEU A 57 13.66 -4.33 6.10
C LEU A 57 12.61 -5.07 5.25
N ASN A 58 11.69 -4.35 4.62
CA ASN A 58 10.72 -4.95 3.70
C ASN A 58 11.40 -5.61 2.50
N ALA A 59 12.48 -5.03 1.98
CA ALA A 59 13.28 -5.66 0.94
C ALA A 59 13.92 -6.96 1.42
N LYS A 60 14.48 -6.99 2.64
CA LYS A 60 15.02 -8.22 3.26
C LYS A 60 13.93 -9.29 3.43
N VAL A 61 12.77 -8.92 3.98
CA VAL A 61 11.62 -9.82 4.16
C VAL A 61 11.12 -10.35 2.81
N ALA A 62 11.07 -9.51 1.77
CA ALA A 62 10.68 -9.93 0.43
C ALA A 62 11.66 -10.93 -0.17
N ASN A 63 12.97 -10.72 0.02
CA ASN A 63 13.99 -11.65 -0.45
C ASN A 63 13.92 -13.00 0.28
N LEU A 64 13.77 -13.01 1.61
CA LEU A 64 13.60 -14.24 2.39
C LEU A 64 12.32 -15.01 1.99
N LYS A 65 11.23 -14.30 1.67
CA LYS A 65 10.01 -14.93 1.14
C LYS A 65 10.26 -15.59 -0.21
N LYS A 66 11.02 -14.94 -1.11
CA LYS A 66 11.39 -15.52 -2.41
C LYS A 66 12.26 -16.76 -2.23
N GLU A 67 13.33 -16.66 -1.44
CA GLU A 67 14.24 -17.77 -1.15
C GLU A 67 13.51 -18.98 -0.57
N ARG A 68 12.66 -18.77 0.45
CA ARG A 68 11.82 -19.82 1.02
C ARG A 68 10.93 -20.48 -0.04
N ASN A 69 10.23 -19.68 -0.84
CA ASN A 69 9.30 -20.19 -1.84
C ASN A 69 10.01 -20.94 -2.98
N GLU A 70 11.19 -20.48 -3.39
CA GLU A 70 12.02 -21.13 -4.41
C GLU A 70 12.58 -22.46 -3.90
N ALA A 71 13.18 -22.47 -2.70
CA ALA A 71 13.70 -23.69 -2.07
C ALA A 71 12.58 -24.74 -1.90
N ARG A 72 11.38 -24.32 -1.50
CA ARG A 72 10.21 -25.19 -1.43
C ARG A 72 9.82 -25.77 -2.78
N LYS A 73 9.72 -24.95 -3.82
CA LYS A 73 9.38 -25.41 -5.17
C LYS A 73 10.41 -26.40 -5.70
N VAL A 74 11.70 -26.16 -5.46
CA VAL A 74 12.77 -27.09 -5.84
C VAL A 74 12.66 -28.40 -5.05
N ALA A 75 12.48 -28.34 -3.74
CA ALA A 75 12.29 -29.54 -2.90
C ALA A 75 11.10 -30.38 -3.38
N GLN A 76 9.98 -29.74 -3.73
CA GLN A 76 8.79 -30.41 -4.24
C GLN A 76 9.04 -31.06 -5.61
N LYS A 77 9.73 -30.38 -6.52
CA LYS A 77 10.09 -30.94 -7.83
C LYS A 77 10.99 -32.17 -7.67
N LEU A 78 12.05 -32.06 -6.86
CA LEU A 78 12.95 -33.17 -6.58
C LEU A 78 12.22 -34.35 -5.93
N PHE A 79 11.25 -34.07 -5.05
CA PHE A 79 10.43 -35.09 -4.43
C PHE A 79 9.53 -35.82 -5.43
N LYS A 80 8.92 -35.07 -6.38
CA LYS A 80 8.12 -35.65 -7.48
C LYS A 80 8.98 -36.51 -8.41
N GLU A 81 10.10 -35.98 -8.89
CA GLU A 81 11.05 -36.72 -9.75
C GLU A 81 11.55 -38.00 -9.07
N ALA A 82 11.86 -37.96 -7.77
CA ALA A 82 12.26 -39.14 -7.02
C ALA A 82 11.11 -40.16 -6.86
N GLY A 83 9.87 -39.68 -6.72
CA GLY A 83 8.67 -40.51 -6.72
C GLY A 83 8.41 -41.20 -8.07
N ASP A 84 8.58 -40.47 -9.18
CA ASP A 84 8.43 -41.00 -10.53
C ASP A 84 9.49 -42.06 -10.85
N LEU A 85 10.75 -41.80 -10.46
CA LEU A 85 11.85 -42.77 -10.58
C LEU A 85 11.53 -44.05 -9.80
N ARG A 86 11.04 -43.92 -8.57
CA ARG A 86 10.59 -45.06 -7.76
C ARG A 86 9.46 -45.83 -8.45
N ASP A 87 8.51 -45.14 -9.07
CA ASP A 87 7.35 -45.76 -9.70
C ASP A 87 7.74 -46.51 -10.99
N SER A 88 8.65 -45.93 -11.79
CA SER A 88 9.24 -46.60 -12.94
C SER A 88 9.99 -47.90 -12.56
N LEU A 89 10.70 -47.88 -11.43
CA LEU A 89 11.43 -49.02 -10.88
C LEU A 89 10.50 -50.12 -10.34
N SER A 90 9.33 -49.73 -9.83
CA SER A 90 8.30 -50.68 -9.39
C SER A 90 7.63 -51.36 -10.59
N SER A 91 7.46 -50.66 -11.72
CA SER A 91 6.80 -51.17 -12.93
C SER A 91 7.70 -52.04 -13.79
N SER A 92 9.02 -51.83 -13.79
CA SER A 92 10.00 -52.63 -14.55
C SER A 92 10.30 -54.01 -13.95
N GLY A 93 9.58 -54.42 -12.91
CA GLY A 93 9.65 -55.77 -12.34
C GLY A 93 10.84 -56.04 -11.41
N GLY A 94 11.68 -55.04 -11.12
CA GLY A 94 12.83 -55.16 -10.23
C GLY A 94 12.48 -55.23 -8.73
N VAL A 95 11.25 -54.89 -8.34
CA VAL A 95 10.86 -54.81 -6.91
C VAL A 95 9.50 -55.46 -6.68
N LYS A 96 9.48 -56.57 -5.94
CA LYS A 96 8.25 -57.21 -5.43
C LYS A 96 7.57 -56.23 -4.44
N VAL A 97 6.52 -55.56 -4.92
CA VAL A 97 5.66 -54.55 -4.26
C VAL A 97 6.44 -53.55 -3.39
N ALA A 98 6.85 -52.45 -4.02
CA ALA A 98 7.70 -51.41 -3.43
C ALA A 98 7.06 -50.68 -2.23
N ASN A 99 5.75 -50.42 -2.24
CA ASN A 99 4.96 -49.83 -1.14
C ASN A 99 3.48 -50.03 -1.52
N PRO A 100 2.55 -50.40 -0.62
CA PRO A 100 1.14 -50.48 -0.99
C PRO A 100 0.61 -49.13 -1.50
N GLU A 101 -0.17 -49.12 -2.58
CA GLU A 101 -0.57 -47.90 -3.31
C GLU A 101 -1.23 -46.84 -2.44
N TRP A 102 -1.93 -47.24 -1.37
CA TRP A 102 -2.53 -46.33 -0.40
C TRP A 102 -1.52 -45.40 0.27
N ALA A 103 -0.24 -45.79 0.37
CA ALA A 103 0.81 -44.97 0.93
C ALA A 103 1.36 -43.94 -0.08
N LYS A 104 1.10 -44.11 -1.38
CA LYS A 104 1.43 -43.15 -2.44
C LYS A 104 0.31 -42.13 -2.60
N THR A 105 -0.92 -42.61 -2.76
CA THR A 105 -2.11 -41.74 -2.93
C THR A 105 -2.29 -40.82 -1.74
N LYS A 106 -2.19 -41.35 -0.51
CA LYS A 106 -2.29 -40.57 0.73
C LYS A 106 -1.17 -39.54 0.89
N LEU A 107 -0.08 -39.69 0.16
CA LEU A 107 1.10 -38.85 0.26
C LEU A 107 1.01 -37.70 -0.74
N ASP A 108 0.63 -37.97 -1.98
CA ASP A 108 0.29 -36.94 -2.96
C ASP A 108 -0.95 -36.14 -2.58
N GLU A 109 -1.97 -36.79 -2.02
CA GLU A 109 -3.15 -36.13 -1.46
C GLU A 109 -2.78 -35.21 -0.30
N LYS A 110 -1.87 -35.63 0.59
CA LYS A 110 -1.38 -34.78 1.69
C LYS A 110 -0.57 -33.59 1.19
N LEU A 111 0.31 -33.80 0.21
CA LEU A 111 1.09 -32.71 -0.38
C LEU A 111 0.17 -31.70 -1.08
N LYS A 112 -0.83 -32.17 -1.83
CA LYS A 112 -1.83 -31.32 -2.49
C LYS A 112 -2.75 -30.62 -1.49
N SER A 113 -3.19 -31.31 -0.43
CA SER A 113 -4.04 -30.71 0.61
C SER A 113 -3.30 -29.63 1.37
N LEU A 114 -2.03 -29.86 1.70
CA LEU A 114 -1.19 -28.86 2.35
C LEU A 114 -0.89 -27.67 1.43
N GLU A 115 -0.70 -27.90 0.13
CA GLU A 115 -0.53 -26.83 -0.86
C GLU A 115 -1.80 -25.99 -0.98
N HIS A 116 -2.96 -26.63 -1.11
CA HIS A 116 -4.25 -25.96 -1.12
C HIS A 116 -4.50 -25.21 0.20
N GLU A 117 -4.21 -25.79 1.36
CA GLU A 117 -4.30 -25.11 2.65
C GLU A 117 -3.34 -23.92 2.72
N LEU A 118 -2.19 -23.95 2.05
CA LEU A 118 -1.26 -22.83 2.07
C LEU A 118 -1.64 -21.71 1.10
N GLU A 119 -2.27 -22.06 -0.02
CA GLU A 119 -2.84 -21.12 -0.99
C GLU A 119 -4.11 -20.45 -0.45
N THR A 120 -4.96 -21.21 0.26
CA THR A 120 -6.25 -20.74 0.77
C THR A 120 -6.19 -20.14 2.17
N ASN A 121 -5.34 -20.69 3.05
CA ASN A 121 -5.18 -20.19 4.40
C ASN A 121 -4.07 -19.14 4.38
N SER A 122 -4.43 -17.89 4.66
CA SER A 122 -3.56 -16.70 4.55
C SER A 122 -2.29 -16.79 5.41
N GLY A 123 -1.30 -17.56 4.94
CA GLY A 123 0.09 -17.57 5.38
C GLY A 123 0.30 -17.60 6.90
N ASN A 124 -0.42 -18.42 7.66
CA ASN A 124 -0.13 -18.52 9.09
C ASN A 124 1.23 -19.24 9.26
N HIS A 125 2.19 -18.63 9.94
CA HIS A 125 3.53 -19.18 10.16
C HIS A 125 3.52 -20.67 10.59
N LYS A 126 2.52 -21.06 11.38
CA LYS A 126 2.33 -22.43 11.86
C LYS A 126 2.03 -23.44 10.75
N THR A 127 1.34 -23.05 9.67
CA THR A 127 1.06 -23.96 8.54
C THR A 127 2.31 -24.22 7.71
N GLU A 128 3.17 -23.21 7.55
CA GLU A 128 4.47 -23.35 6.88
C GLU A 128 5.42 -24.26 7.67
N GLN A 129 5.49 -24.12 8.99
CA GLN A 129 6.28 -25.03 9.83
C GLN A 129 5.82 -26.48 9.70
N LYS A 130 4.50 -26.71 9.83
CA LYS A 130 3.91 -28.05 9.68
C LYS A 130 4.26 -28.66 8.31
N PHE A 131 4.15 -27.87 7.24
CA PHE A 131 4.52 -28.33 5.90
C PHE A 131 5.98 -28.80 5.81
N ILE A 132 6.92 -28.01 6.34
CA ILE A 132 8.35 -28.35 6.33
C ILE A 132 8.61 -29.60 7.18
N GLU A 133 8.02 -29.69 8.37
CA GLU A 133 8.15 -30.85 9.27
C GLU A 133 7.59 -32.12 8.63
N GLU A 134 6.42 -32.03 8.00
CA GLU A 134 5.82 -33.14 7.28
C GLU A 134 6.74 -33.58 6.14
N MET A 135 7.16 -32.69 5.24
CA MET A 135 8.08 -33.05 4.15
C MET A 135 9.37 -33.71 4.66
N LYS A 136 9.97 -33.22 5.74
CA LYS A 136 11.13 -33.86 6.37
C LYS A 136 10.83 -35.25 6.90
N SER A 137 9.68 -35.43 7.57
CA SER A 137 9.26 -36.73 8.08
C SER A 137 9.06 -37.76 6.96
N LEU A 138 8.57 -37.31 5.80
CA LEU A 138 8.41 -38.14 4.61
C LEU A 138 9.75 -38.56 4.01
N ILE A 139 10.69 -37.61 3.86
CA ILE A 139 12.05 -37.92 3.39
C ILE A 139 12.72 -38.93 4.33
N ARG A 140 12.59 -38.75 5.64
CA ARG A 140 13.15 -39.68 6.63
C ARG A 140 12.58 -41.09 6.51
N LYS A 141 11.25 -41.23 6.40
CA LYS A 141 10.60 -42.54 6.21
C LYS A 141 11.09 -43.22 4.93
N HIS A 142 11.37 -42.44 3.89
CA HIS A 142 11.94 -42.96 2.66
C HIS A 142 13.40 -43.39 2.83
N GLU A 143 14.26 -42.58 3.47
CA GLU A 143 15.64 -42.95 3.79
C GLU A 143 15.69 -44.28 4.58
N GLU A 144 14.86 -44.43 5.62
CA GLU A 144 14.75 -45.66 6.44
C GLU A 144 14.24 -46.87 5.63
N TRP A 145 13.45 -46.64 4.57
CA TRP A 145 13.00 -47.70 3.65
C TRP A 145 14.08 -48.10 2.66
N VAL A 146 14.85 -47.15 2.13
CA VAL A 146 15.98 -47.39 1.22
C VAL A 146 17.12 -48.11 1.94
N GLU A 147 17.45 -47.72 3.18
CA GLU A 147 18.54 -48.36 3.95
C GLU A 147 18.30 -49.86 4.18
N LYS A 148 17.05 -50.31 4.20
CA LYS A 148 16.69 -51.73 4.33
C LYS A 148 16.87 -52.53 3.04
N ARG A 149 17.21 -51.87 1.91
CA ARG A 149 17.33 -52.47 0.57
C ARG A 149 18.65 -52.03 -0.07
N THR A 150 19.70 -52.82 0.11
CA THR A 150 21.01 -52.61 -0.51
C THR A 150 21.15 -53.43 -1.80
N ASP A 151 20.24 -53.25 -2.75
CA ASP A 151 20.44 -53.78 -4.11
C ASP A 151 20.96 -52.67 -5.03
N ASN A 152 22.17 -52.89 -5.56
CA ASN A 152 23.01 -51.95 -6.29
C ASN A 152 22.48 -51.56 -7.69
N GLN A 153 21.25 -51.05 -7.79
CA GLN A 153 20.75 -50.42 -9.02
C GLN A 153 21.23 -48.96 -9.08
N LYS A 154 21.76 -48.52 -10.24
CA LYS A 154 22.15 -47.12 -10.46
C LYS A 154 21.01 -46.13 -10.20
N GLU A 155 19.77 -46.55 -10.44
CA GLU A 155 18.54 -45.77 -10.23
C GLU A 155 18.26 -45.49 -8.73
N TYR A 156 18.63 -46.41 -7.82
CA TYR A 156 18.52 -46.19 -6.38
C TYR A 156 19.47 -45.09 -5.88
N VAL A 157 20.69 -45.04 -6.43
CA VAL A 157 21.67 -44.00 -6.10
C VAL A 157 21.15 -42.63 -6.53
N GLN A 158 20.59 -42.53 -7.74
CA GLN A 158 19.99 -41.29 -8.25
C GLN A 158 18.80 -40.85 -7.38
N MET A 159 17.94 -41.77 -6.97
CA MET A 159 16.82 -41.46 -6.08
C MET A 159 17.30 -40.96 -4.71
N LYS A 160 18.31 -41.62 -4.11
CA LYS A 160 18.90 -41.19 -2.83
C LYS A 160 19.50 -39.78 -2.91
N GLU A 161 20.17 -39.47 -4.01
CA GLU A 161 20.70 -38.14 -4.29
C GLU A 161 19.59 -37.08 -4.37
N LYS A 162 18.51 -37.35 -5.13
CA LYS A 162 17.35 -36.46 -5.24
C LYS A 162 16.68 -36.16 -3.89
N TYR A 163 16.51 -37.17 -3.04
CA TYR A 163 15.97 -36.97 -1.68
C TYR A 163 16.95 -36.22 -0.76
N SER A 164 18.25 -36.48 -0.88
CA SER A 164 19.28 -35.72 -0.15
C SER A 164 19.23 -34.23 -0.52
N ASP A 165 19.11 -33.94 -1.81
CA ASP A 165 19.02 -32.57 -2.29
C ASP A 165 17.70 -31.91 -1.89
N ALA A 166 16.58 -32.62 -1.94
CA ALA A 166 15.31 -32.13 -1.43
C ALA A 166 15.40 -31.77 0.06
N ARG A 167 16.08 -32.59 0.88
CA ARG A 167 16.31 -32.31 2.30
C ARG A 167 17.14 -31.05 2.51
N LYS A 168 18.23 -30.86 1.74
CA LYS A 168 19.04 -29.63 1.80
C LYS A 168 18.19 -28.40 1.51
N GLN A 169 17.34 -28.46 0.48
CA GLN A 169 16.44 -27.37 0.14
C GLN A 169 15.41 -27.07 1.24
N LEU A 170 14.86 -28.09 1.90
CA LEU A 170 13.96 -27.88 3.04
C LEU A 170 14.64 -27.23 4.25
N VAL A 171 15.92 -27.53 4.50
CA VAL A 171 16.71 -26.86 5.54
C VAL A 171 16.92 -25.38 5.19
N VAL A 172 17.15 -25.05 3.92
CA VAL A 172 17.23 -23.65 3.46
C VAL A 172 15.90 -22.94 3.66
N ALA A 173 14.78 -23.57 3.24
CA ALA A 173 13.44 -23.03 3.42
C ALA A 173 13.11 -22.76 4.91
N GLU A 174 13.48 -23.68 5.80
CA GLU A 174 13.28 -23.54 7.24
C GLU A 174 14.10 -22.39 7.84
N LYS A 175 15.38 -22.26 7.46
CA LYS A 175 16.23 -21.15 7.91
C LYS A 175 15.69 -19.80 7.43
N ALA A 176 15.30 -19.71 6.16
CA ALA A 176 14.68 -18.50 5.62
C ALA A 176 13.35 -18.17 6.34
N HIS A 177 12.58 -19.21 6.68
CA HIS A 177 11.35 -19.05 7.44
C HIS A 177 11.58 -18.59 8.88
N GLN A 178 12.57 -19.13 9.59
CA GLN A 178 12.97 -18.67 10.93
C GLN A 178 13.42 -17.21 10.91
N ALA A 179 14.28 -16.84 9.96
CA ALA A 179 14.73 -15.46 9.79
C ALA A 179 13.56 -14.48 9.49
N LEU A 180 12.51 -14.93 8.80
CA LEU A 180 11.30 -14.12 8.59
C LEU A 180 10.57 -13.80 9.90
N LEU A 181 10.58 -14.72 10.87
CA LEU A 181 9.93 -14.54 12.17
C LEU A 181 10.73 -13.60 13.05
N ASP A 182 12.05 -13.74 13.05
CA ASP A 182 12.94 -12.84 13.78
C ASP A 182 12.78 -11.39 13.32
N HIS A 183 12.55 -11.19 12.01
CA HIS A 183 12.27 -9.87 11.44
C HIS A 183 10.81 -9.41 11.55
N ALA A 184 9.88 -10.24 12.01
CA ALA A 184 8.46 -9.88 12.04
C ALA A 184 8.18 -8.75 13.04
N SER A 185 8.71 -8.87 14.27
CA SER A 185 8.58 -7.84 15.32
C SER A 185 9.28 -6.54 14.94
N GLN A 186 10.48 -6.65 14.33
CA GLN A 186 11.23 -5.51 13.82
C GLN A 186 10.44 -4.79 12.70
N ASN A 187 9.79 -5.54 11.81
CA ASN A 187 9.01 -4.97 10.72
C ASN A 187 7.81 -4.20 11.26
N GLU A 188 7.08 -4.77 12.22
CA GLU A 188 5.99 -4.07 12.88
C GLU A 188 6.47 -2.77 13.56
N PHE A 189 7.60 -2.83 14.27
CA PHE A 189 8.20 -1.64 14.89
C PHE A 189 8.54 -0.55 13.88
N PHE A 190 9.29 -0.85 12.82
CA PHE A 190 9.67 0.14 11.81
C PHE A 190 8.47 0.64 11.00
N HIS A 191 7.46 -0.22 10.78
CA HIS A 191 6.22 0.18 10.14
C HIS A 191 5.46 1.20 10.99
N ASN A 192 5.26 0.91 12.27
CA ASN A 192 4.58 1.80 13.21
C ASN A 192 5.33 3.13 13.38
N SER A 193 6.66 3.05 13.52
CA SER A 193 7.52 4.24 13.59
C SER A 193 7.40 5.11 12.34
N TYR A 194 7.42 4.50 11.15
CA TYR A 194 7.18 5.24 9.89
C TYR A 194 5.80 5.90 9.87
N LEU A 195 4.74 5.20 10.28
CA LEU A 195 3.39 5.76 10.30
C LEU A 195 3.29 6.96 11.23
N GLU A 196 3.89 6.87 12.41
CA GLU A 196 3.94 7.96 13.38
C GLU A 196 4.68 9.18 12.79
N GLN A 197 5.92 8.98 12.33
CA GLN A 197 6.75 10.07 11.78
C GLN A 197 6.12 10.72 10.54
N GLU A 198 5.55 9.91 9.65
CA GLU A 198 4.84 10.41 8.47
C GLU A 198 3.55 11.15 8.86
N ALA A 199 2.83 10.72 9.89
CA ALA A 199 1.69 11.45 10.42
C ALA A 199 2.10 12.79 11.07
N HIS A 200 3.24 12.85 11.75
CA HIS A 200 3.80 14.10 12.25
C HIS A 200 4.16 15.06 11.11
N ARG A 201 4.89 14.58 10.10
CA ARG A 201 5.25 15.37 8.91
C ARG A 201 4.02 15.91 8.18
N ARG A 202 3.00 15.07 7.93
CA ARG A 202 1.75 15.48 7.27
C ARG A 202 0.98 16.54 8.05
N ARG A 203 0.95 16.42 9.38
CA ARG A 203 0.32 17.45 10.25
C ARG A 203 1.08 18.77 10.17
N ALA A 204 2.42 18.74 10.22
CA ALA A 204 3.25 19.93 10.09
C ALA A 204 3.08 20.60 8.71
N ASP A 205 3.12 19.83 7.63
CA ASP A 205 2.89 20.30 6.26
C ASP A 205 1.50 20.94 6.09
N SER A 206 0.46 20.27 6.61
CA SER A 206 -0.92 20.77 6.55
C SER A 206 -1.09 22.10 7.29
N ARG A 207 -0.49 22.23 8.49
CA ARG A 207 -0.51 23.49 9.26
C ARG A 207 0.22 24.61 8.52
N THR A 208 1.39 24.31 7.98
CA THR A 208 2.20 25.27 7.21
C THR A 208 1.43 25.77 5.99
N LYS A 209 0.84 24.86 5.20
CA LYS A 209 0.01 25.22 4.04
C LYS A 209 -1.19 26.08 4.41
N ARG A 210 -1.87 25.76 5.52
CA ARG A 210 -3.02 26.54 6.00
C ARG A 210 -2.60 27.96 6.40
N LEU A 211 -1.48 28.12 7.09
CA LEU A 211 -0.95 29.44 7.45
C LEU A 211 -0.49 30.22 6.22
N ALA A 212 0.20 29.59 5.27
CA ALA A 212 0.60 30.22 4.03
C ALA A 212 -0.62 30.71 3.21
N GLN A 213 -1.67 29.89 3.12
CA GLN A 213 -2.94 30.28 2.48
C GLN A 213 -3.65 31.42 3.23
N ALA A 214 -3.60 31.40 4.58
CA ALA A 214 -4.18 32.47 5.38
C ALA A 214 -3.43 33.80 5.18
N LEU A 215 -2.10 33.76 5.08
CA LEU A 215 -1.28 34.94 4.79
C LEU A 215 -1.59 35.52 3.40
N ASP A 216 -1.55 34.69 2.36
CA ASP A 216 -1.88 35.10 0.98
C ASP A 216 -3.30 35.66 0.89
N SER A 217 -4.27 35.00 1.52
CA SER A 217 -5.65 35.49 1.61
C SER A 217 -5.75 36.82 2.38
N SER A 218 -4.93 37.01 3.41
CA SER A 218 -4.89 38.26 4.18
C SER A 218 -4.35 39.39 3.32
N GLN A 219 -3.19 39.20 2.68
CA GLN A 219 -2.52 40.19 1.81
C GLN A 219 -3.42 40.62 0.64
N ARG A 220 -4.00 39.66 -0.09
CA ARG A 220 -4.97 39.96 -1.15
C ARG A 220 -6.20 40.70 -0.63
N GLY A 221 -6.63 40.36 0.58
CA GLY A 221 -7.72 41.06 1.24
C GLY A 221 -7.37 42.50 1.61
N ILE A 222 -6.15 42.74 2.11
CA ILE A 222 -5.65 44.09 2.42
C ILE A 222 -5.68 44.93 1.14
N GLU A 223 -5.06 44.45 0.06
CA GLU A 223 -5.07 45.14 -1.23
C GLU A 223 -6.48 45.42 -1.76
N HIS A 224 -7.36 44.42 -1.66
CA HIS A 224 -8.75 44.53 -2.11
C HIS A 224 -9.52 45.60 -1.33
N TRP A 225 -9.46 45.57 0.01
CA TRP A 225 -10.18 46.52 0.85
C TRP A 225 -9.58 47.91 0.80
N GLN A 226 -8.25 48.04 0.70
CA GLN A 226 -7.57 49.32 0.50
C GLN A 226 -8.05 49.99 -0.78
N LYS A 227 -8.09 49.25 -1.89
CA LYS A 227 -8.60 49.75 -3.18
C LYS A 227 -10.04 50.26 -3.09
N HIS A 228 -10.90 49.61 -2.31
CA HIS A 228 -12.30 50.03 -2.14
C HIS A 228 -12.47 51.20 -1.18
N ILE A 229 -11.60 51.32 -0.17
CA ILE A 229 -11.56 52.47 0.71
C ILE A 229 -11.13 53.72 -0.08
N ASP A 230 -10.16 53.59 -0.97
CA ASP A 230 -9.61 54.70 -1.76
C ASP A 230 -10.49 55.04 -2.98
N GLY A 231 -11.04 54.03 -3.66
CA GLY A 231 -11.81 54.17 -4.90
C GLY A 231 -13.34 54.15 -4.73
N GLY A 232 -13.84 54.04 -3.50
CA GLY A 232 -15.27 53.98 -3.19
C GLY A 232 -15.91 52.59 -3.29
N PHE A 233 -17.11 52.48 -2.70
CA PHE A 233 -17.83 51.20 -2.53
C PHE A 233 -18.87 50.92 -3.63
N ASP A 234 -19.05 51.83 -4.58
CA ASP A 234 -20.09 51.73 -5.62
C ASP A 234 -19.97 50.45 -6.46
N VAL A 235 -18.73 50.02 -6.74
CA VAL A 235 -18.44 48.79 -7.48
C VAL A 235 -18.96 47.54 -6.74
N LEU A 236 -18.93 47.54 -5.40
CA LEU A 236 -19.45 46.42 -4.61
C LEU A 236 -20.97 46.34 -4.67
N LEU A 237 -21.64 47.48 -4.88
CA LEU A 237 -23.10 47.59 -4.97
C LEU A 237 -23.65 47.39 -6.39
N GLU A 238 -22.79 47.29 -7.40
CA GLU A 238 -23.20 47.18 -8.81
C GLU A 238 -24.20 46.04 -9.05
N ASN A 239 -23.97 44.88 -8.43
CA ASN A 239 -24.89 43.74 -8.57
C ASN A 239 -26.22 43.94 -7.83
N ALA A 240 -26.21 44.64 -6.69
CA ALA A 240 -27.44 44.97 -5.97
C ALA A 240 -28.28 45.97 -6.78
N ARG A 241 -27.65 47.03 -7.29
CA ARG A 241 -28.27 48.03 -8.17
C ARG A 241 -28.84 47.41 -9.44
N ARG A 242 -28.14 46.46 -10.07
CA ARG A 242 -28.66 45.71 -11.23
C ARG A 242 -29.98 45.00 -10.94
N VAL A 243 -30.04 44.30 -9.80
CA VAL A 243 -31.26 43.57 -9.40
C VAL A 243 -32.39 44.53 -9.06
N GLU A 244 -32.09 45.64 -8.36
CA GLU A 244 -33.04 46.72 -8.08
C GLU A 244 -33.62 47.32 -9.37
N ASN A 245 -32.79 47.47 -10.40
CA ASN A 245 -33.19 47.93 -11.73
C ASN A 245 -33.93 46.85 -12.56
N GLY A 246 -34.26 45.70 -11.97
CA GLY A 246 -35.01 44.62 -12.62
C GLY A 246 -34.17 43.65 -13.46
N GLU A 247 -32.84 43.76 -13.44
CA GLU A 247 -31.97 42.80 -14.11
C GLU A 247 -31.85 41.47 -13.33
N GLN A 248 -31.43 40.42 -14.03
CA GLN A 248 -31.25 39.10 -13.42
C GLN A 248 -30.07 39.06 -12.43
N SER A 249 -30.27 38.37 -11.31
CA SER A 249 -29.23 38.17 -10.30
C SER A 249 -27.99 37.44 -10.84
N SER A 250 -26.85 37.63 -10.18
CA SER A 250 -25.57 37.02 -10.56
C SER A 250 -25.64 35.49 -10.62
N VAL A 251 -26.41 34.86 -9.73
CA VAL A 251 -26.66 33.41 -9.69
C VAL A 251 -27.48 32.96 -10.90
N ALA A 252 -28.56 33.68 -11.23
CA ALA A 252 -29.40 33.38 -12.40
C ALA A 252 -28.61 33.52 -13.72
N ARG A 253 -27.77 34.56 -13.82
CA ARG A 253 -26.87 34.78 -14.97
C ARG A 253 -25.82 33.68 -15.10
N LYS A 254 -25.18 33.26 -14.00
CA LYS A 254 -24.21 32.15 -13.99
C LYS A 254 -24.87 30.84 -14.41
N LYS A 255 -26.08 30.55 -13.93
CA LYS A 255 -26.84 29.34 -14.30
C LYS A 255 -27.19 29.36 -15.79
N ARG A 256 -27.69 30.48 -16.33
CA ARG A 256 -27.94 30.65 -17.78
C ARG A 256 -26.66 30.52 -18.61
N ARG A 257 -25.53 31.06 -18.15
CA ARG A 257 -24.23 30.91 -18.82
C ARG A 257 -23.77 29.45 -18.84
N LYS A 258 -23.88 28.73 -17.72
CA LYS A 258 -23.52 27.32 -17.65
C LYS A 258 -24.38 26.46 -18.60
N THR A 259 -25.69 26.70 -18.66
CA THR A 259 -26.57 25.98 -19.58
C THR A 259 -26.35 26.34 -21.05
N THR A 260 -25.86 27.55 -21.36
CA THR A 260 -25.48 27.92 -22.74
C THR A 260 -24.11 27.35 -23.12
N THR A 261 -23.14 27.31 -22.20
CA THR A 261 -21.84 26.65 -22.41
C THR A 261 -22.01 25.14 -22.60
N GLU A 262 -22.85 24.47 -21.80
CA GLU A 262 -23.18 23.05 -21.94
C GLU A 262 -23.93 22.73 -23.25
N LYS A 263 -24.73 23.67 -23.77
CA LYS A 263 -25.39 23.53 -25.08
C LYS A 263 -24.44 23.74 -26.26
N ASN A 264 -23.38 24.54 -26.10
CA ASN A 264 -22.40 24.82 -27.15
C ASN A 264 -21.22 23.84 -27.15
N SER A 265 -21.00 23.08 -26.08
CA SER A 265 -20.08 21.94 -26.08
C SER A 265 -20.74 20.73 -26.75
N THR A 266 -20.39 20.45 -28.01
CA THR A 266 -20.77 19.22 -28.70
C THR A 266 -20.30 17.99 -27.89
N PRO A 267 -21.09 16.92 -27.77
CA PRO A 267 -20.66 15.75 -27.00
C PRO A 267 -19.49 15.08 -27.72
N ARG A 268 -18.34 15.01 -27.03
CA ARG A 268 -17.17 14.24 -27.46
C ARG A 268 -17.59 12.77 -27.50
N LYS A 269 -17.70 12.19 -28.71
CA LYS A 269 -17.99 10.76 -28.90
C LYS A 269 -17.03 9.92 -28.05
N GLU A 270 -17.55 9.29 -27.00
CA GLU A 270 -16.89 8.17 -26.35
C GLU A 270 -16.82 7.02 -27.35
N SER A 271 -15.61 6.68 -27.78
CA SER A 271 -15.33 5.47 -28.55
C SER A 271 -15.58 4.26 -27.64
N LYS A 272 -16.80 3.70 -27.70
CA LYS A 272 -17.08 2.35 -27.22
C LYS A 272 -16.23 1.35 -28.03
N LYS A 273 -15.17 0.85 -27.42
CA LYS A 273 -14.44 -0.33 -27.87
C LYS A 273 -15.40 -1.52 -27.73
N LYS A 274 -15.96 -2.00 -28.85
CA LYS A 274 -16.66 -3.28 -28.92
C LYS A 274 -15.64 -4.38 -28.62
N GLY A 275 -15.80 -5.08 -27.49
CA GLY A 275 -15.29 -6.43 -27.36
C GLY A 275 -16.19 -7.33 -28.21
N GLY A 276 -15.60 -8.04 -29.17
CA GLY A 276 -16.25 -9.14 -29.86
C GLY A 276 -16.19 -10.38 -29.00
N GLU A 277 -17.34 -10.99 -28.78
CA GLU A 277 -17.48 -12.42 -28.56
C GLU A 277 -17.15 -13.14 -29.88
N GLU A 278 -16.38 -14.21 -29.83
CA GLU A 278 -16.62 -15.48 -30.53
C GLU A 278 -15.54 -16.50 -30.11
N GLU A 279 -16.04 -17.60 -29.52
CA GLU A 279 -15.46 -18.94 -29.25
C GLU A 279 -14.16 -19.12 -28.45
#